data_AF-A0A958TXY7-F1
#
_entry.id   AF-A0A958TXY7-F1
#
_cell.length_a   1.000
_cell.length_b   1.000
_cell.length_c   1.000
_cell.angle_alpha   90.00
_cell.angle_beta   90.00
_cell.angle_gamma   90.00
#
_symmetry.space_group_name_H-M   'P 1'
#
loop_
_entity.id
_entity.type
_entity.pdbx_description
1 polymer ?
#
loop_
_entity_poly.entity_id
_entity_poly.type
_entity_poly.pdbx_seq_one_letter_code
_entity_poly.pdbx_strand_id
1 'polypeptide(L)' 'MQGLNAVDLSSLASGVYMAQIIGDSASAVKRLIKE' A
#
# COMPACT_ATOMS: atom_id res chain seq x y z
N MET A 1 0.76 3.68 -20.26
CA MET A 1 0.66 3.66 -18.77
C MET A 1 1.91 3.01 -18.16
N GLN A 2 3.10 3.54 -18.45
CA GLN A 2 4.35 3.14 -17.77
C GLN A 2 4.60 4.16 -16.64
N GLY A 3 4.66 3.72 -15.39
CA GLY A 3 4.92 4.61 -14.24
C GLY A 3 4.17 4.26 -12.95
N LEU A 4 3.26 3.27 -12.96
CA LEU A 4 2.64 2.77 -11.74
C LEU A 4 3.52 1.69 -11.10
N ASN A 5 4.19 2.03 -9.99
CA ASN A 5 4.80 1.04 -9.10
C ASN A 5 3.68 0.39 -8.29
N ALA A 6 3.32 -0.85 -8.65
CA ALA A 6 2.34 -1.66 -7.93
C ALA A 6 3.06 -2.64 -7.00
N VAL A 7 2.67 -2.65 -5.72
CA VAL A 7 3.13 -3.62 -4.73
C VAL A 7 1.92 -4.43 -4.30
N ASP A 8 1.95 -5.74 -4.54
CA ASP A 8 0.91 -6.65 -4.08
C ASP A 8 1.18 -7.06 -2.62
N LEU A 9 0.23 -6.74 -1.75
CA LEU A 9 0.26 -7.05 -0.32
C LEU A 9 -0.80 -8.09 0.05
N SER A 10 -1.44 -8.73 -0.94
CA SER A 10 -2.56 -9.68 -0.76
C SER A 10 -2.20 -10.91 0.08
N SER A 11 -0.92 -11.31 0.09
CA SER A 11 -0.37 -12.43 0.87
C SER A 11 -0.14 -12.08 2.35
N LEU A 12 0.10 -10.81 2.65
CA LEU A 12 0.20 -10.30 4.03
C LEU A 12 -1.19 -10.04 4.61
N ALA A 13 -2.22 -10.19 3.78
CA ALA A 13 -3.53 -9.74 4.10
C ALA A 13 -4.37 -10.82 4.82
N SER A 14 -4.17 -10.98 6.14
CA SER A 14 -5.17 -11.50 7.10
C SER A 14 -5.55 -10.46 8.19
N GLY A 15 -6.75 -9.85 8.13
CA GLY A 15 -7.18 -8.74 9.00
C GLY A 15 -6.98 -7.30 8.45
N VAL A 16 -6.35 -6.43 9.26
CA VAL A 16 -6.18 -4.98 8.98
C VAL A 16 -4.70 -4.65 8.87
N TYR A 17 -4.31 -3.93 7.80
CA TYR A 17 -2.91 -3.54 7.56
C TYR A 17 -2.79 -2.05 7.27
N MET A 18 -1.60 -1.52 7.54
CA MET A 18 -1.21 -0.19 7.16
C MET A 18 -0.15 -0.27 6.07
N ALA A 19 -0.43 0.35 4.94
CA ALA A 19 0.55 0.59 3.89
C ALA A 19 1.03 2.04 4.00
N GLN A 20 2.33 2.23 4.22
CA GLN A 20 2.96 3.54 4.10
C GLN A 20 3.56 3.67 2.71
N ILE A 21 3.19 4.73 2.03
CA ILE A 21 3.74 5.12 0.74
C ILE A 21 4.68 6.29 1.01
N ILE A 22 5.96 6.10 0.76
CA ILE A 22 6.99 7.13 0.93
C ILE A 22 7.48 7.52 -0.46
N GLY A 23 7.37 8.79 -0.80
CA GLY A 23 7.96 9.38 -1.99
C GLY A 23 8.82 10.58 -1.63
N ASP A 24 9.67 11.01 -2.57
CA ASP A 24 10.70 12.02 -2.34
C ASP A 24 10.16 13.37 -1.85
N SER A 25 8.91 13.72 -2.19
CA SER A 25 8.27 15.00 -1.81
C SER A 25 7.03 14.85 -0.92
N ALA A 26 6.56 13.62 -0.69
CA ALA A 26 5.35 13.38 0.10
C ALA A 26 5.26 11.94 0.61
N SER A 27 4.64 11.75 1.77
CA SER A 27 4.26 10.44 2.28
C SER A 27 2.76 10.34 2.52
N ALA A 28 2.19 9.16 2.29
CA ALA A 28 0.79 8.86 2.61
C ALA A 28 0.71 7.55 3.40
N VAL A 29 -0.27 7.45 4.30
CA VAL A 29 -0.60 6.20 5.00
C VAL A 29 -1.99 5.76 4.57
N LYS A 30 -2.13 4.51 4.14
CA LYS A 30 -3.41 3.89 3.80
C LYS A 30 -3.68 2.70 4.70
N ARG A 31 -4.86 2.70 5.33
CA ARG A 31 -5.41 1.51 5.97
C ARG A 31 -6.06 0.63 4.92
N LEU A 32 -5.67 -0.63 4.87
CA LEU A 32 -6.25 -1.65 4.01
C LEU A 32 -6.98 -2.65 4.90
N ILE A 33 -8.23 -2.94 4.55
CA ILE A 33 -9.07 -3.93 5.22
C ILE A 33 -9.38 -4.99 4.16
N LYS A 34 -9.02 -6.23 4.44
CA LYS A 34 -9.37 -7.38 3.59
C LYS A 34 -10.30 -8.26 4.42
N GLU A 35 -11.55 -8.33 4.00
CA GLU A 35 -12.57 -9.23 4.54
C GLU A 35 -12.33 -10.67 4.09
#